data_AF-A0A183J926-F1
#
_entry.id   AF-A0A183J926-F1
#
_cell.length_a   1.000
_cell.length_b   1.000
_cell.length_c   1.000
_cell.angle_alpha   90.00
_cell.angle_beta   90.00
_cell.angle_gamma   90.00
#
_symmetry.space_group_name_H-M   'P 1'
#
loop_
_entity.id
_entity.type
_entity.pdbx_description
1 polymer ?
#
loop_
_entity_poly.entity_id
_entity_poly.type
_entity_poly.pdbx_seq_one_letter_code
_entity_poly.pdbx_strand_id
1 'polypeptide(L)'
;MIHYTAEYIFVNILKELEMYKPELLDKPAVLCINKMDTIADDNHDVNDIRHRKSYEDWQKIPEGIMHPEKVLKLYDVFYISAKTGANVARVKQRLREIIDEIDDAKKGPHRLMLMEKNLAPPLGDDELDYQ
;
A
#
# COMPACT_ATOMS: atom_id res chain seq x y z
N MET A 1 -18.37 -23.20 -16.14
CA MET A 1 -17.50 -23.31 -14.95
C MET A 1 -16.90 -21.93 -14.76
N ILE A 2 -17.31 -21.20 -13.72
CA ILE A 2 -16.96 -19.79 -13.54
C ILE A 2 -15.45 -19.74 -13.31
N HIS A 3 -14.69 -19.26 -14.29
CA HIS A 3 -13.32 -18.83 -14.06
C HIS A 3 -13.42 -17.68 -13.07
N TYR A 4 -13.12 -17.93 -11.79
CA TYR A 4 -12.92 -16.85 -10.84
C TYR A 4 -11.58 -16.22 -11.17
N THR A 5 -11.62 -15.25 -12.07
CA THR A 5 -10.46 -14.42 -12.42
C THR A 5 -9.89 -13.83 -11.13
N ALA A 6 -8.56 -13.72 -11.02
CA ALA A 6 -7.92 -13.22 -9.79
C ALA A 6 -8.44 -11.83 -9.35
N GLU A 7 -8.99 -11.05 -10.28
CA GLU A 7 -9.72 -9.80 -10.04
C GLU A 7 -10.93 -9.97 -9.12
N TYR A 8 -11.74 -11.01 -9.36
CA TYR A 8 -12.90 -11.36 -8.53
C TYR A 8 -12.48 -11.63 -7.09
N ILE A 9 -11.44 -12.44 -6.93
CA ILE A 9 -10.93 -12.83 -5.61
C ILE A 9 -10.37 -11.59 -4.89
N PHE A 10 -9.61 -10.77 -5.60
CA PHE A 10 -9.02 -9.56 -5.02
C PHE A 10 -10.09 -8.60 -4.50
N VAL A 11 -11.12 -8.29 -5.29
CA VAL A 11 -12.15 -7.33 -4.86
C VAL A 11 -13.04 -7.83 -3.74
N ASN A 12 -13.35 -9.13 -3.70
CA ASN A 12 -14.05 -9.70 -2.55
C ASN A 12 -13.23 -9.62 -1.27
N ILE A 13 -11.92 -9.89 -1.33
CA ILE A 13 -11.04 -9.74 -0.17
C ILE A 13 -11.03 -8.29 0.32
N LEU A 14 -11.00 -7.31 -0.58
CA LEU A 14 -11.09 -5.90 -0.19
C LEU A 14 -12.42 -5.59 0.51
N LYS A 15 -13.54 -6.11 -0.01
CA LYS A 15 -14.85 -5.89 0.60
C LYS A 15 -14.96 -6.57 1.96
N GLU A 16 -14.47 -7.80 2.09
CA GLU A 16 -14.41 -8.51 3.38
C GLU A 16 -13.56 -7.76 4.41
N LEU A 17 -12.40 -7.23 4.00
CA LEU A 17 -11.55 -6.39 4.85
C LEU A 17 -12.25 -5.10 5.27
N GLU A 18 -12.95 -4.43 4.35
CA GLU A 18 -13.73 -3.24 4.64
C GLU A 18 -14.84 -3.52 5.65
N MET A 19 -15.62 -4.58 5.43
CA MET A 19 -16.70 -4.98 6.34
C MET A 19 -16.18 -5.40 7.71
N TYR A 20 -14.96 -5.94 7.77
CA TYR A 20 -14.32 -6.26 9.04
C TYR A 20 -13.85 -4.99 9.76
N LYS A 21 -12.98 -4.19 9.11
CA LYS A 21 -12.39 -2.96 9.64
C LYS A 21 -11.97 -2.01 8.50
N PRO A 22 -12.75 -0.94 8.23
CA PRO A 22 -12.49 -0.02 7.11
C PRO A 22 -11.12 0.66 7.17
N GLU A 23 -10.54 0.86 8.36
CA GLU A 23 -9.21 1.48 8.52
C GLU A 23 -8.05 0.59 8.01
N LEU A 24 -8.29 -0.70 7.74
CA LEU A 24 -7.27 -1.57 7.15
C LEU A 24 -6.97 -1.20 5.70
N LEU A 25 -7.93 -0.60 4.99
CA LEU A 25 -7.74 -0.15 3.61
C LEU A 25 -6.92 1.14 3.51
N ASP A 26 -6.74 1.86 4.62
CA ASP A 26 -5.89 3.05 4.69
C ASP A 26 -4.41 2.68 4.97
N LYS A 27 -4.13 1.41 5.29
CA LYS A 27 -2.78 0.94 5.58
C LYS A 27 -2.00 0.70 4.29
N PRO A 28 -0.67 0.95 4.32
CA PRO A 28 0.20 0.56 3.22
C PRO A 28 0.12 -0.94 2.96
N ALA A 29 -0.12 -1.32 1.71
CA ALA A 29 -0.29 -2.71 1.32
C ALA A 29 0.54 -3.07 0.08
N VAL A 30 0.86 -4.35 -0.02
CA VAL A 30 1.58 -4.97 -1.14
C VAL A 30 0.80 -6.21 -1.54
N LEU A 31 0.59 -6.41 -2.85
CA LEU A 31 -0.11 -7.58 -3.38
C LEU A 31 0.89 -8.66 -3.79
N CYS A 32 0.76 -9.87 -3.24
CA CYS A 32 1.60 -11.01 -3.59
C CYS A 32 0.77 -12.09 -4.29
N ILE A 33 0.97 -12.25 -5.59
CA ILE A 33 0.40 -13.33 -6.39
C ILE A 33 1.30 -14.54 -6.22
N ASN A 34 0.77 -15.55 -5.53
CA ASN A 34 1.49 -16.76 -5.15
C ASN A 34 1.22 -17.91 -6.14
N LYS A 35 2.01 -18.99 -6.04
CA LYS A 35 1.93 -20.22 -6.84
C LYS A 35 2.34 -20.06 -8.32
N MET A 36 3.30 -19.18 -8.59
CA MET A 36 3.86 -19.03 -9.94
C MET A 36 4.53 -20.30 -10.49
N ASP A 37 4.86 -21.27 -9.65
CA ASP A 37 5.39 -22.57 -10.07
C ASP A 37 4.35 -23.47 -10.74
N THR A 38 3.05 -23.18 -10.60
CA THR A 38 1.96 -23.96 -11.20
C THR A 38 1.35 -23.30 -12.43
N ILE A 39 1.85 -22.13 -12.82
CA ILE A 39 1.32 -21.33 -13.92
C ILE A 39 2.27 -21.45 -15.11
N ALA A 40 1.74 -21.80 -16.28
CA ALA A 40 2.50 -21.77 -17.52
C ALA A 40 2.86 -20.32 -17.89
N ASP A 41 4.05 -20.09 -18.46
CA ASP A 41 4.62 -18.74 -18.73
C ASP A 41 3.72 -17.84 -19.59
N ASP A 42 2.78 -18.42 -20.32
CA ASP A 42 1.84 -17.82 -21.26
C ASP A 42 0.45 -17.54 -20.67
N ASN A 43 0.27 -17.65 -19.35
CA ASN A 43 -1.02 -17.38 -18.73
C ASN A 43 -1.35 -15.87 -18.72
N HIS A 44 -2.18 -15.48 -19.69
CA HIS A 44 -2.66 -14.11 -19.91
C HIS A 44 -3.20 -13.43 -18.64
N ASP A 45 -3.89 -14.18 -17.77
CA ASP A 45 -4.49 -13.66 -16.54
C ASP A 45 -3.45 -13.07 -15.58
N VAL A 46 -2.23 -13.62 -15.56
CA VAL A 46 -1.14 -13.14 -14.69
C VAL A 46 -0.49 -11.88 -15.24
N ASN A 47 -0.35 -11.79 -16.57
CA ASN A 47 0.25 -10.66 -17.26
C ASN A 47 -0.66 -9.43 -17.26
N ASP A 48 -1.97 -9.61 -17.30
CA ASP A 48 -2.91 -8.49 -17.22
C ASP A 48 -2.89 -7.82 -15.85
N ILE A 49 -2.64 -8.58 -14.77
CA ILE A 49 -2.55 -8.03 -13.41
C ILE A 49 -1.25 -7.25 -13.19
N ARG A 50 -0.17 -7.57 -13.92
CA ARG A 50 1.16 -6.93 -13.76
C ARG A 50 1.11 -5.42 -13.94
N HIS A 51 0.25 -4.99 -14.83
CA HIS A 51 0.16 -3.61 -15.29
C HIS A 51 -0.81 -2.79 -14.46
N ARG A 52 -1.63 -3.44 -13.61
CA ARG A 52 -2.73 -2.81 -12.87
C ARG A 52 -2.29 -2.40 -11.48
N LYS A 53 -1.49 -1.34 -11.41
CA LYS A 53 -1.01 -0.75 -10.15
C LYS A 53 -2.02 0.23 -9.54
N SER A 54 -3.01 0.71 -10.29
CA SER A 54 -4.10 1.57 -9.80
C SER A 54 -5.41 0.79 -9.72
N TYR A 55 -6.18 0.97 -8.65
CA TYR A 55 -7.53 0.39 -8.48
C TYR A 55 -8.49 0.75 -9.62
N GLU A 56 -8.26 1.87 -10.31
CA GLU A 56 -9.04 2.28 -11.49
C GLU A 56 -9.00 1.23 -12.61
N ASP A 57 -7.91 0.47 -12.71
CA ASP A 57 -7.80 -0.66 -13.66
C ASP A 57 -8.63 -1.89 -13.23
N TRP A 58 -9.11 -1.91 -11.99
CA TRP A 58 -9.94 -2.96 -11.40
C TRP A 58 -11.42 -2.58 -11.41
N GLN A 59 -11.83 -1.46 -12.00
CA GLN A 59 -13.24 -1.07 -12.09
C GLN A 59 -14.02 -1.81 -13.19
N LYS A 60 -13.36 -2.53 -14.10
CA LYS A 60 -14.02 -3.36 -15.15
C LYS A 60 -14.54 -4.70 -14.63
N ILE A 61 -15.01 -4.74 -13.38
CA ILE A 61 -15.45 -5.96 -12.72
C ILE A 61 -16.94 -6.23 -13.05
N PRO A 62 -17.35 -7.51 -13.26
CA PRO A 62 -18.69 -7.84 -13.72
C PRO A 62 -19.81 -7.36 -12.80
N GLU A 63 -20.99 -7.13 -13.39
CA GLU A 63 -22.23 -6.84 -12.67
C GLU A 63 -22.54 -7.94 -11.63
N GLY A 64 -22.90 -7.53 -10.41
CA GLY A 64 -23.25 -8.43 -9.29
C GLY A 64 -22.24 -8.50 -8.14
N ILE A 65 -21.15 -7.72 -8.19
CA ILE A 65 -20.13 -7.67 -7.13
C ILE A 65 -20.29 -6.40 -6.31
N MET A 66 -20.18 -6.52 -4.99
CA MET A 66 -20.09 -5.36 -4.09
C MET A 66 -18.68 -4.78 -4.14
N HIS A 67 -18.57 -3.55 -4.62
CA HIS A 67 -17.31 -2.81 -4.59
C HIS A 67 -17.03 -2.30 -3.17
N PRO A 68 -15.77 -2.29 -2.71
CA PRO A 68 -15.38 -1.55 -1.52
C PRO A 68 -15.60 -0.05 -1.77
N GLU A 69 -16.05 0.67 -0.74
CA GLU A 69 -16.22 2.11 -0.79
C GLU A 69 -14.86 2.83 -0.71
N LYS A 70 -13.91 2.23 0.03
CA LYS A 70 -12.53 2.69 0.11
C LYS A 70 -11.62 1.99 -0.88
N VAL A 71 -10.73 2.79 -1.47
CA VAL A 71 -9.73 2.31 -2.43
C VAL A 71 -8.42 2.00 -1.72
N LEU A 72 -8.00 0.73 -1.75
CA LEU A 72 -6.68 0.32 -1.27
C LEU A 72 -5.59 0.81 -2.23
N LYS A 73 -4.59 1.51 -1.71
CA LYS A 73 -3.39 1.88 -2.47
C LYS A 73 -2.31 0.83 -2.29
N LEU A 74 -1.94 0.18 -3.40
CA LEU A 74 -0.85 -0.79 -3.42
C LEU A 74 0.49 -0.09 -3.68
N TYR A 75 1.49 -0.39 -2.85
CA TYR A 75 2.86 0.08 -3.04
C TYR A 75 3.60 -0.73 -4.11
N ASP A 76 3.33 -2.03 -4.18
CA ASP A 76 3.92 -2.91 -5.19
C ASP A 76 3.08 -4.18 -5.39
N VAL A 77 3.35 -4.88 -6.50
CA VAL A 77 2.73 -6.16 -6.86
C VAL A 77 3.83 -7.17 -7.18
N PHE A 78 3.85 -8.29 -6.47
CA PHE A 78 4.85 -9.33 -6.61
C PHE A 78 4.29 -10.66 -7.10
N TYR A 79 5.08 -11.32 -7.93
CA TYR A 79 4.83 -12.68 -8.41
C TYR A 79 5.81 -13.60 -7.69
N ILE A 80 5.28 -14.45 -6.81
CA ILE A 80 6.08 -15.33 -5.98
C ILE A 80 5.68 -16.78 -6.15
N SER A 81 6.62 -17.67 -5.87
CA SER A 81 6.29 -19.05 -5.52
C SER A 81 6.83 -19.30 -4.13
N ALA A 82 5.94 -19.29 -3.14
CA ALA A 82 6.32 -19.58 -1.76
C ALA A 82 6.90 -21.01 -1.61
N LYS A 83 6.50 -21.94 -2.48
CA LYS A 83 6.98 -23.32 -2.49
C LYS A 83 8.43 -23.44 -2.94
N THR A 84 8.80 -22.75 -4.02
CA THR A 84 10.16 -22.78 -4.57
C THR A 84 11.08 -21.72 -3.96
N GLY A 85 10.49 -20.74 -3.25
CA GLY A 85 11.21 -19.56 -2.73
C GLY A 85 11.44 -18.47 -3.77
N ALA A 86 10.97 -18.65 -5.01
CA ALA A 86 11.14 -17.67 -6.08
C ALA A 86 10.55 -16.31 -5.68
N ASN A 87 11.35 -15.26 -5.86
CA ASN A 87 11.05 -13.86 -5.54
C ASN A 87 10.74 -13.52 -4.07
N VAL A 88 10.72 -14.48 -3.15
CA VAL A 88 10.44 -14.22 -1.72
C VAL A 88 11.48 -13.28 -1.10
N ALA A 89 12.76 -13.45 -1.43
CA ALA A 89 13.83 -12.57 -0.95
C ALA A 89 13.65 -11.12 -1.43
N ARG A 90 13.21 -10.94 -2.68
CA ARG A 90 12.91 -9.63 -3.26
C ARG A 90 11.73 -8.96 -2.56
N VAL A 91 10.66 -9.70 -2.27
CA VAL A 91 9.52 -9.18 -1.49
C VAL A 91 9.97 -8.71 -0.12
N LYS A 92 10.76 -9.51 0.60
CA LYS A 92 11.29 -9.13 1.92
C LYS A 92 12.12 -7.85 1.85
N GLN A 93 12.97 -7.71 0.83
CA GLN A 93 13.78 -6.52 0.64
C GLN A 93 12.91 -5.30 0.36
N ARG A 94 11.97 -5.38 -0.58
CA ARG A 94 11.07 -4.26 -0.87
C ARG A 94 10.21 -3.88 0.34
N LEU A 95 9.72 -4.86 1.11
CA LEU A 95 8.94 -4.56 2.31
C LEU A 95 9.74 -3.73 3.32
N ARG A 96 11.04 -4.00 3.50
CA ARG A 96 11.89 -3.14 4.35
C ARG A 96 11.98 -1.73 3.81
N GLU A 97 12.25 -1.59 2.52
CA GLU A 97 12.35 -0.28 1.87
C GLU A 97 11.05 0.52 1.98
N ILE A 98 9.89 -0.12 1.79
CA ILE A 98 8.58 0.53 1.94
C ILE A 98 8.37 0.99 3.40
N ILE A 99 8.75 0.16 4.37
CA ILE A 99 8.65 0.53 5.79
C ILE A 99 9.55 1.75 6.09
N ASP A 100 10.78 1.74 5.59
CA ASP A 100 11.73 2.83 5.75
C ASP A 100 11.21 4.12 5.08
N GLU A 101 10.71 4.03 3.84
CA GLU A 101 10.09 5.15 3.11
C GLU A 101 8.92 5.77 3.89
N ILE A 102 8.06 4.94 4.48
CA ILE A 102 6.90 5.40 5.27
C ILE A 102 7.35 6.03 6.58
N ASP A 103 8.37 5.49 7.25
CA ASP A 103 8.88 6.03 8.49
C ASP A 103 9.58 7.38 8.27
N ASP A 104 10.37 7.51 7.20
CA ASP A 104 11.01 8.76 6.82
C ASP A 104 10.00 9.83 6.40
N ALA A 105 8.95 9.46 5.66
CA ALA A 105 7.86 10.38 5.32
C ALA A 105 7.14 10.93 6.55
N LYS A 106 7.01 10.13 7.63
CA LYS A 106 6.45 10.57 8.91
C LYS A 106 7.39 11.50 9.70
N LYS A 107 8.71 11.32 9.56
CA LYS A 107 9.73 12.15 10.24
C LYS A 107 9.94 13.51 9.58
N GLY A 108 9.68 13.65 8.28
CA GLY A 108 9.78 14.90 7.52
C GLY A 108 9.10 16.11 8.19
N PRO A 109 7.80 16.05 8.54
CA PRO A 109 7.12 17.15 9.22
C PRO A 109 7.64 17.39 10.65
N HIS A 110 8.06 16.34 11.37
CA HIS A 110 8.59 16.47 12.73
C HIS A 110 9.95 17.19 12.74
N ARG A 111 10.81 16.95 11.75
CA ARG A 111 12.10 17.67 11.59
C ARG A 111 11.89 19.15 11.24
N LEU A 112 10.95 19.49 10.37
CA LEU A 112 10.63 20.89 10.06
C LEU A 112 10.12 21.64 11.30
N MET A 113 9.24 21.00 12.07
CA MET A 113 8.67 21.57 13.30
C MET A 113 9.71 21.78 14.41
N LEU A 114 10.72 20.91 14.49
CA LEU A 114 11.87 21.09 15.40
C LEU A 114 12.83 22.19 14.93
N MET A 115 12.97 22.39 13.62
CA MET A 115 13.77 23.49 13.07
C MET A 115 13.11 24.85 13.28
N GLU A 116 11.78 24.98 13.11
CA GLU A 116 11.06 26.23 13.37
C GLU A 116 11.10 26.64 14.85
N LYS A 117 10.96 25.69 15.78
CA LYS A 117 11.07 25.98 17.23
C LYS A 117 12.44 26.48 17.66
N ASN A 118 13.50 26.08 16.95
CA ASN A 118 14.87 26.52 17.24
C ASN A 118 15.25 27.85 16.55
N LEU A 119 14.36 28.41 15.72
CA LEU A 119 14.55 29.70 15.04
C LEU A 119 13.79 30.86 15.70
N ALA A 120 12.91 30.59 16.67
CA ALA A 120 12.23 31.64 17.41
C ALA A 120 13.26 32.36 18.31
N PRO A 121 13.54 33.66 18.09
CA PRO A 121 14.40 34.40 19.00
C PRO A 121 13.76 34.39 20.40
N PRO A 122 14.55 34.31 21.48
CA PRO A 122 14.00 34.47 22.81
C PRO A 122 13.26 35.81 22.83
N LEU A 123 11.99 35.79 23.27
CA LEU A 123 11.29 37.02 23.63
C LEU A 123 12.21 37.75 24.60
N GLY A 124 12.72 38.91 24.18
CA GLY A 124 13.51 39.77 25.04
C GLY A 124 12.67 40.03 26.28
N ASP A 125 13.27 39.79 27.44
CA ASP A 125 12.79 40.35 28.69
C ASP A 125 12.94 41.87 28.55
N ASP A 126 11.92 42.52 27.98
CA ASP A 126 11.77 43.96 28.12
C ASP A 126 11.46 44.19 29.60
N GLU A 127 12.52 44.47 30.36
CA GLU A 127 12.46 45.11 31.66
C GLU A 127 11.53 46.31 31.54
N LEU A 128 10.32 46.15 32.08
CA LEU A 128 9.41 47.26 32.34
C LEU A 128 10.04 48.09 33.48
N ASP A 129 10.94 48.99 33.10
CA ASP A 129 11.40 50.08 33.96
C ASP A 129 10.23 51.07 34.10
N TYR A 130 9.44 50.89 35.16
CA TYR A 130 8.42 51.86 35.58
C TYR A 130 9.14 53.00 36.30
N GLN A 131 9.31 54.13 35.61
CA GLN A 131 9.47 55.46 36.25
C GLN A 131 8.11 56.16 36.36
#